data_AF-A0A2C9WQX8-F1
#
_entry.id   AF-A0A2C9WQX8-F1
#
_cell.length_a   1.000
_cell.length_b   1.000
_cell.length_c   1.000
_cell.angle_alpha   90.00
_cell.angle_beta   90.00
_cell.angle_gamma   90.00
#
_symmetry.space_group_name_H-M   'P 1'
#
loop_
_entity.id
_entity.type
_entity.pdbx_description
1 polymer ?
#
loop_
_entity_poly.entity_id
_entity_poly.type
_entity_poly.pdbx_seq_one_letter_code
_entity_poly.pdbx_strand_id
1 'polypeptide(L)'
;MAHSLVSSSASSIRFSSLAFSPNPSSNLDSQKHFLPFEPLRSRNLRKFSSTRKNFQLSPAKAVYSGEFWAPERSSRQGIWSIRDDLEIPSSPYFPAYANGQGQAQGPPPMVHERFQSVISQLFQHRIIRCGGAVDDDMANIIVAQLLYLDAVDPNKDIVMYVNSPGGSVTAGMAIFDTMRHIRPDVSTVCVGLAASMGAFLLSAGTKGKRYSLPNSRIMIHQPLGGAQGGQSDIDIQANEMLHHKANLNGYLAYHTGQTLEKINQDTDRDYFMSAKEARDYGLIDGVITNPLKAFQPLAAAAAADQQ
;
A
#
# COMPACT_ATOMS: atom_id res chain seq x y z
N MET A 1 53.94 -45.67 -22.97
CA MET A 1 54.68 -44.40 -23.17
C MET A 1 54.40 -43.51 -21.97
N ALA A 2 55.49 -43.07 -21.33
CA ALA A 2 55.70 -42.08 -20.28
C ALA A 2 54.60 -40.99 -20.10
N HIS A 3 54.01 -40.81 -18.89
CA HIS A 3 54.42 -39.91 -17.77
C HIS A 3 53.68 -38.54 -17.85
N SER A 4 53.07 -37.90 -16.82
CA SER A 4 53.08 -37.95 -15.34
C SER A 4 51.85 -37.15 -14.83
N LEU A 5 51.03 -37.60 -13.85
CA LEU A 5 51.12 -37.49 -12.36
C LEU A 5 51.12 -36.03 -11.84
N VAL A 6 50.43 -35.55 -10.78
CA VAL A 6 49.67 -36.08 -9.61
C VAL A 6 49.04 -34.85 -8.89
N SER A 7 47.75 -34.80 -8.48
CA SER A 7 47.16 -35.26 -7.19
C SER A 7 47.75 -34.54 -5.95
N SER A 8 47.11 -34.19 -4.83
CA SER A 8 45.81 -34.37 -4.13
C SER A 8 45.90 -33.40 -2.91
N SER A 9 44.99 -33.22 -1.94
CA SER A 9 44.05 -34.11 -1.26
C SER A 9 43.17 -33.29 -0.30
N ALA A 10 41.98 -33.83 -0.04
CA ALA A 10 40.95 -33.36 0.88
C ALA A 10 41.18 -33.72 2.36
N SER A 11 40.24 -33.23 3.18
CA SER A 11 39.70 -33.77 4.46
C SER A 11 40.05 -32.91 5.70
N SER A 12 39.32 -32.80 6.82
CA SER A 12 37.94 -33.05 7.27
C SER A 12 37.95 -32.93 8.81
N ILE A 13 37.17 -32.01 9.39
CA ILE A 13 36.40 -32.09 10.67
C ILE A 13 37.04 -32.64 11.99
N ARG A 14 37.05 -31.85 13.09
CA ARG A 14 36.15 -31.96 14.30
C ARG A 14 36.63 -31.21 15.56
N PHE A 15 35.62 -30.74 16.28
CA PHE A 15 35.56 -30.10 17.61
C PHE A 15 36.06 -30.97 18.78
N SER A 16 36.56 -30.34 19.84
CA SER A 16 36.10 -30.57 21.24
C SER A 16 36.65 -29.56 22.25
N SER A 17 35.76 -29.20 23.17
CA SER A 17 35.85 -28.35 24.37
C SER A 17 36.78 -28.85 25.49
N LEU A 18 37.19 -27.97 26.42
CA LEU A 18 36.93 -28.05 27.88
C LEU A 18 37.67 -26.94 28.66
N ALA A 19 37.20 -26.67 29.88
CA ALA A 19 37.43 -25.47 30.66
C ALA A 19 38.28 -25.66 31.95
N PHE A 20 38.69 -24.51 32.53
CA PHE A 20 38.94 -24.15 33.95
C PHE A 20 40.29 -24.41 34.71
N SER A 21 40.92 -23.27 35.11
CA SER A 21 41.65 -22.88 36.37
C SER A 21 43.04 -23.46 36.76
N PRO A 22 43.83 -22.86 37.70
CA PRO A 22 44.06 -21.43 38.11
C PRO A 22 45.56 -21.01 38.39
N ASN A 23 45.91 -19.71 38.29
CA ASN A 23 46.97 -18.83 38.95
C ASN A 23 48.42 -19.32 39.32
N PRO A 24 49.45 -18.45 39.65
CA PRO A 24 49.60 -16.97 39.57
C PRO A 24 50.97 -16.42 39.01
N SER A 25 51.09 -15.08 38.97
CA SER A 25 52.31 -14.20 39.04
C SER A 25 53.12 -13.83 37.78
N SER A 26 53.11 -12.54 37.41
CA SER A 26 54.26 -11.59 37.42
C SER A 26 53.97 -10.29 36.63
N ASN A 27 54.46 -9.17 37.17
CA ASN A 27 54.31 -7.77 36.73
C ASN A 27 54.93 -7.47 35.36
N LEU A 28 54.32 -6.54 34.60
CA LEU A 28 55.02 -5.44 33.90
C LEU A 28 54.04 -4.37 33.33
N ASP A 29 54.45 -3.11 33.47
CA ASP A 29 53.74 -1.84 33.26
C ASP A 29 53.25 -1.51 31.84
N SER A 30 52.17 -0.73 31.73
CA SER A 30 52.10 0.42 30.79
C SER A 30 51.03 1.46 31.18
N GLN A 31 51.46 2.72 31.13
CA GLN A 31 50.77 3.93 31.61
C GLN A 31 49.68 4.45 30.65
N LYS A 32 48.61 5.03 31.21
CA LYS A 32 47.61 5.87 30.54
C LYS A 32 48.02 7.34 30.65
N HIS A 33 48.00 8.10 29.55
CA HIS A 33 48.07 9.56 29.57
C HIS A 33 46.86 10.19 28.87
N PHE A 34 46.08 10.96 29.63
CA PHE A 34 45.11 11.96 29.16
C PHE A 34 45.84 13.29 28.93
N LEU A 35 45.39 14.11 27.96
CA LEU A 35 45.79 15.52 27.83
C LEU A 35 44.55 16.44 27.70
N PRO A 36 44.66 17.71 28.14
CA PRO A 36 43.53 18.58 28.46
C PRO A 36 43.13 19.54 27.33
N PHE A 37 41.89 20.04 27.43
CA PHE A 37 41.27 21.00 26.52
C PHE A 37 41.63 22.45 26.92
N GLU A 38 42.14 23.26 25.99
CA GLU A 38 42.30 24.71 26.12
C GLU A 38 41.55 25.46 25.01
N PRO A 39 40.83 26.56 25.29
CA PRO A 39 40.08 27.30 24.29
C PRO A 39 40.95 28.35 23.58
N LEU A 40 40.97 28.34 22.24
CA LEU A 40 41.68 29.35 21.45
C LEU A 40 40.85 30.61 21.18
N ARG A 41 41.56 31.71 21.43
CA ARG A 41 41.25 33.15 21.40
C ARG A 41 40.74 33.68 20.04
N SER A 42 39.79 34.62 20.08
CA SER A 42 39.21 35.31 18.92
C SER A 42 40.25 36.08 18.08
N ARG A 43 40.30 35.82 16.77
CA ARG A 43 41.01 36.66 15.78
C ARG A 43 39.99 37.33 14.85
N ASN A 44 40.07 38.66 14.79
CA ASN A 44 39.32 39.52 13.88
C ASN A 44 39.50 39.09 12.42
N LEU A 45 38.39 38.78 11.74
CA LEU A 45 38.35 38.55 10.30
C LEU A 45 37.86 39.81 9.59
N ARG A 46 38.67 40.22 8.61
CA ARG A 46 38.47 41.38 7.73
C ARG A 46 37.17 41.24 6.93
N LYS A 47 36.45 42.36 6.77
CA LYS A 47 35.33 42.50 5.83
C LYS A 47 35.82 42.13 4.42
N PHE A 48 35.39 40.98 3.91
CA PHE A 48 35.35 40.71 2.48
C PHE A 48 33.96 41.06 1.99
N SER A 49 33.86 42.12 1.17
CA SER A 49 32.71 42.32 0.30
C SER A 49 32.78 41.28 -0.82
N SER A 50 31.83 40.36 -0.86
CA SER A 50 31.57 39.56 -2.05
C SER A 50 30.09 39.61 -2.39
N THR A 51 29.86 40.12 -3.59
CA THR A 51 28.68 40.14 -4.44
C THR A 51 27.60 39.11 -4.07
N ARG A 52 26.40 39.60 -3.68
CA ARG A 52 25.16 38.81 -3.65
C ARG A 52 24.90 38.25 -5.06
N LYS A 53 25.24 36.98 -5.29
CA LYS A 53 24.53 36.19 -6.30
C LYS A 53 23.23 35.72 -5.64
N ASN A 54 22.11 36.20 -6.17
CA ASN A 54 20.77 35.76 -5.80
C ASN A 54 20.66 34.25 -6.07
N PHE A 55 20.72 33.42 -5.04
CA PHE A 55 20.10 32.11 -5.11
C PHE A 55 18.59 32.35 -5.01
N GLN A 56 17.92 32.33 -6.16
CA GLN A 56 16.48 32.15 -6.22
C GLN A 56 16.19 30.73 -5.70
N LEU A 57 15.85 30.63 -4.41
CA LEU A 57 15.06 29.51 -3.91
C LEU A 57 13.71 29.59 -4.61
N SER A 58 13.49 28.74 -5.60
CA SER A 58 12.16 28.50 -6.16
C SER A 58 11.27 28.00 -5.01
N PRO A 59 10.24 28.72 -4.58
CA PRO A 59 9.29 28.14 -3.65
C PRO A 59 8.59 27.00 -4.38
N ALA A 60 8.70 25.77 -3.86
CA ALA A 60 7.89 24.65 -4.30
C ALA A 60 6.41 25.04 -4.16
N LYS A 61 5.80 25.43 -5.29
CA LYS A 61 4.37 25.70 -5.37
C LYS A 61 3.69 24.38 -5.70
N ALA A 62 3.28 23.64 -4.68
CA ALA A 62 2.11 22.78 -4.84
C ALA A 62 0.93 23.73 -5.07
N VAL A 63 0.57 23.93 -6.33
CA VAL A 63 -0.64 24.68 -6.68
C VAL A 63 -1.81 23.77 -6.31
N TYR A 64 -2.35 23.97 -5.11
CA TYR A 64 -3.73 23.58 -4.84
C TYR A 64 -4.61 24.47 -5.71
N SER A 65 -4.88 24.05 -6.95
CA SER A 65 -6.02 24.58 -7.67
C SER A 65 -7.24 24.17 -6.85
N GLY A 66 -7.91 25.13 -6.20
CA GLY A 66 -9.11 24.90 -5.39
C GLY A 66 -10.30 24.31 -6.18
N GLU A 67 -10.12 24.02 -7.46
CA GLU A 67 -11.05 23.29 -8.30
C GLU A 67 -10.76 21.79 -8.19
N PHE A 68 -11.38 21.16 -7.19
CA PHE A 68 -11.49 19.70 -7.13
C PHE A 68 -12.40 19.24 -8.28
N TRP A 69 -11.83 18.53 -9.25
CA TRP A 69 -12.57 17.98 -10.38
C TRP A 69 -13.44 16.79 -9.93
N ALA A 70 -14.74 17.04 -9.70
CA ALA A 70 -15.74 15.99 -9.53
C ALA A 70 -16.43 15.74 -10.88
N PRO A 71 -16.32 14.54 -11.49
CA PRO A 71 -17.00 14.28 -12.75
C PRO A 71 -18.49 14.03 -12.53
N GLU A 72 -19.31 14.56 -13.45
CA GLU A 72 -20.71 14.19 -13.56
C GLU A 72 -20.87 12.69 -13.88
N ARG A 73 -21.93 12.08 -13.32
CA ARG A 73 -22.36 10.72 -13.65
C ARG A 73 -22.77 10.66 -15.13
N SER A 74 -21.84 10.34 -16.03
CA SER A 74 -22.18 10.17 -17.44
C SER A 74 -22.71 8.75 -17.70
N SER A 75 -23.89 8.67 -18.33
CA SER A 75 -24.46 7.46 -18.91
C SER A 75 -23.62 7.00 -20.13
N ARG A 76 -22.55 6.25 -19.90
CA ARG A 76 -21.71 5.70 -20.97
C ARG A 76 -22.24 4.32 -21.39
N GLN A 77 -23.10 4.30 -22.39
CA GLN A 77 -23.43 3.06 -23.11
C GLN A 77 -22.50 2.90 -24.33
N GLY A 78 -21.89 1.71 -24.49
CA GLY A 78 -21.38 1.28 -25.80
C GLY A 78 -19.92 0.85 -25.93
N ILE A 79 -19.08 0.88 -24.88
CA ILE A 79 -17.64 0.57 -25.03
C ILE A 79 -17.33 -0.94 -24.98
N TRP A 80 -18.19 -1.75 -24.37
CA TRP A 80 -17.91 -3.17 -24.11
C TRP A 80 -18.97 -4.07 -24.74
N SER A 81 -18.80 -4.40 -26.02
CA SER A 81 -19.49 -5.55 -26.61
C SER A 81 -18.67 -6.79 -26.25
N ILE A 82 -19.20 -7.64 -25.36
CA ILE A 82 -18.55 -8.89 -24.93
C ILE A 82 -18.38 -9.79 -26.15
N ARG A 83 -17.18 -10.36 -26.34
CA ARG A 83 -17.01 -11.52 -27.23
C ARG A 83 -17.23 -12.79 -26.40
N ASP A 84 -17.98 -13.74 -26.95
CA ASP A 84 -18.36 -14.99 -26.28
C ASP A 84 -17.20 -15.99 -26.07
N ASP A 85 -15.96 -15.61 -26.41
CA ASP A 85 -14.77 -16.47 -26.40
C ASP A 85 -13.76 -16.18 -25.27
N LEU A 86 -14.08 -15.31 -24.30
CA LEU A 86 -13.13 -14.93 -23.25
C LEU A 86 -13.02 -15.98 -22.13
N GLU A 87 -11.86 -16.64 -22.04
CA GLU A 87 -11.48 -17.48 -20.90
C GLU A 87 -11.27 -16.65 -19.63
N ILE A 88 -11.71 -17.19 -18.48
CA ILE A 88 -11.55 -16.57 -17.16
C ILE A 88 -10.07 -16.58 -16.80
N PRO A 89 -9.43 -15.43 -16.53
CA PRO A 89 -8.06 -15.43 -16.03
C PRO A 89 -8.02 -16.11 -14.67
N SER A 90 -7.28 -17.22 -14.56
CA SER A 90 -6.99 -17.85 -13.27
C SER A 90 -6.06 -16.92 -12.49
N SER A 91 -6.48 -16.47 -11.31
CA SER A 91 -5.72 -15.54 -10.46
C SER A 91 -4.45 -16.23 -9.91
N PRO A 92 -3.23 -15.82 -10.30
CA PRO A 92 -2.01 -16.39 -9.75
C PRO A 92 -1.53 -15.67 -8.46
N TYR A 93 -2.27 -14.69 -7.93
CA TYR A 93 -1.75 -13.89 -6.79
C TYR A 93 -1.70 -14.70 -5.48
N PHE A 94 -0.50 -15.16 -5.17
CA PHE A 94 -0.12 -15.68 -3.86
C PHE A 94 0.66 -14.62 -3.10
N PRO A 95 0.44 -14.47 -1.78
CA PRO A 95 1.23 -13.56 -0.96
C PRO A 95 2.74 -13.87 -1.07
N ALA A 96 3.57 -12.84 -1.03
CA ALA A 96 5.04 -12.92 -1.17
C ALA A 96 5.77 -13.89 -0.21
N TYR A 97 5.11 -14.43 0.83
CA TYR A 97 5.66 -15.54 1.62
C TYR A 97 5.80 -16.85 0.81
N ALA A 98 5.29 -16.91 -0.42
CA ALA A 98 5.47 -18.03 -1.35
C ALA A 98 6.75 -17.94 -2.22
N ASN A 99 7.40 -16.78 -2.29
CA ASN A 99 8.59 -16.56 -3.13
C ASN A 99 9.87 -16.47 -2.29
N GLY A 100 10.16 -17.54 -1.54
CA GLY A 100 11.50 -18.11 -1.39
C GLY A 100 12.74 -17.21 -1.29
N GLN A 101 12.73 -16.15 -0.48
CA GLN A 101 13.97 -15.62 0.11
C GLN A 101 13.98 -15.93 1.61
N GLY A 102 14.42 -17.16 1.92
CA GLY A 102 14.40 -17.75 3.26
C GLY A 102 13.53 -18.99 3.29
N GLN A 103 14.00 -20.05 3.94
CA GLN A 103 13.39 -21.38 3.95
C GLN A 103 12.01 -21.42 4.65
N ALA A 104 10.96 -20.93 4.00
CA ALA A 104 9.58 -21.21 4.38
C ALA A 104 8.94 -21.94 3.21
N GLN A 105 8.66 -23.24 3.38
CA GLN A 105 7.90 -24.01 2.41
C GLN A 105 6.56 -23.28 2.20
N GLY A 106 6.27 -22.88 0.96
CA GLY A 106 4.96 -22.37 0.57
C GLY A 106 3.85 -23.38 0.93
N PRO A 107 2.58 -22.95 0.94
CA PRO A 107 1.48 -23.84 1.29
C PRO A 107 1.53 -25.11 0.43
N PRO A 108 1.24 -26.31 0.99
CA PRO A 108 1.30 -27.57 0.25
C PRO A 108 0.49 -27.50 -1.06
N PRO A 109 0.91 -28.18 -2.15
CA PRO A 109 0.25 -28.10 -3.46
C PRO A 109 -1.27 -28.36 -3.42
N MET A 110 -1.72 -29.24 -2.53
CA MET A 110 -3.15 -29.52 -2.35
C MET A 110 -3.94 -28.36 -1.73
N VAL A 111 -3.29 -27.52 -0.90
CA VAL A 111 -3.88 -26.28 -0.36
C VAL A 111 -3.97 -25.23 -1.48
N HIS A 112 -2.97 -25.21 -2.37
CA HIS A 112 -2.91 -24.29 -3.51
C HIS A 112 -4.04 -24.54 -4.52
N GLU A 113 -4.23 -25.78 -4.97
CA GLU A 113 -5.31 -26.14 -5.91
C GLU A 113 -6.70 -25.89 -5.32
N ARG A 114 -6.91 -26.27 -4.06
CA ARG A 114 -8.19 -26.02 -3.37
C ARG A 114 -8.46 -24.52 -3.21
N PHE A 115 -7.44 -23.74 -2.89
CA PHE A 115 -7.57 -22.29 -2.79
C PHE A 115 -7.92 -21.67 -4.14
N GLN A 116 -7.27 -22.08 -5.23
CA GLN A 116 -7.59 -21.62 -6.59
C GLN A 116 -9.02 -21.97 -7.00
N SER A 117 -9.48 -23.18 -6.67
CA SER A 117 -10.86 -23.60 -6.90
C SER A 117 -11.87 -22.69 -6.17
N VAL A 118 -11.61 -22.37 -4.90
CA VAL A 118 -12.48 -21.47 -4.11
C VAL A 118 -12.44 -20.04 -4.62
N ILE A 119 -11.27 -19.49 -4.97
CA ILE A 119 -11.17 -18.13 -5.53
C ILE A 119 -11.94 -18.02 -6.85
N SER A 120 -11.86 -19.04 -7.70
CA SER A 120 -12.61 -19.08 -8.95
C SER A 120 -14.11 -19.11 -8.71
N GLN A 121 -14.57 -19.87 -7.71
CA GLN A 121 -15.98 -19.88 -7.29
C GLN A 121 -16.43 -18.52 -6.74
N LEU A 122 -15.63 -17.87 -5.89
CA LEU A 122 -15.90 -16.52 -5.39
C LEU A 122 -16.01 -15.51 -6.54
N PHE A 123 -15.13 -15.61 -7.54
CA PHE A 123 -15.15 -14.73 -8.71
C PHE A 123 -16.44 -14.89 -9.54
N GLN A 124 -16.96 -16.12 -9.70
CA GLN A 124 -18.27 -16.36 -10.32
C GLN A 124 -19.42 -15.67 -9.56
N HIS A 125 -19.26 -15.48 -8.25
CA HIS A 125 -20.17 -14.69 -7.42
C HIS A 125 -19.83 -13.18 -7.39
N ARG A 126 -18.94 -12.71 -8.28
CA ARG A 126 -18.49 -11.31 -8.41
C ARG A 126 -17.77 -10.80 -7.16
N ILE A 127 -17.09 -11.70 -6.46
CA ILE A 127 -16.29 -11.40 -5.29
C ILE A 127 -14.82 -11.41 -5.70
N ILE A 128 -14.15 -10.27 -5.52
CA ILE A 128 -12.71 -10.11 -5.76
C ILE A 128 -11.98 -9.80 -4.45
N ARG A 129 -10.67 -10.05 -4.42
CA ARG A 129 -9.85 -9.91 -3.21
C ARG A 129 -8.65 -9.01 -3.45
N CYS A 130 -8.59 -7.91 -2.72
CA CYS A 130 -7.39 -7.08 -2.54
C CYS A 130 -6.71 -7.54 -1.24
N GLY A 131 -5.84 -8.56 -1.34
CA GLY A 131 -5.26 -9.24 -0.18
C GLY A 131 -3.74 -9.34 -0.26
N GLY A 132 -3.02 -8.73 0.68
CA GLY A 132 -1.56 -8.58 0.63
C GLY A 132 -1.12 -7.16 0.27
N ALA A 133 0.17 -6.97 0.03
CA ALA A 133 0.71 -5.67 -0.38
C ALA A 133 0.19 -5.27 -1.76
N VAL A 134 -0.12 -3.99 -1.95
CA VAL A 134 -0.52 -3.47 -3.27
C VAL A 134 0.73 -3.29 -4.11
N ASP A 135 0.88 -4.10 -5.15
CA ASP A 135 1.95 -4.06 -6.14
C ASP A 135 1.35 -4.07 -7.56
N ASP A 136 2.20 -3.88 -8.57
CA ASP A 136 1.74 -3.78 -9.96
C ASP A 136 1.09 -5.08 -10.45
N ASP A 137 1.55 -6.24 -9.97
CA ASP A 137 0.97 -7.54 -10.33
C ASP A 137 -0.44 -7.71 -9.74
N MET A 138 -0.63 -7.38 -8.45
CA MET A 138 -1.96 -7.36 -7.82
C MET A 138 -2.89 -6.40 -8.56
N ALA A 139 -2.41 -5.19 -8.88
CA ALA A 139 -3.21 -4.19 -9.57
C ALA A 139 -3.65 -4.68 -10.95
N ASN A 140 -2.74 -5.24 -11.75
CA ASN A 140 -3.06 -5.79 -13.06
C ASN A 140 -4.15 -6.88 -12.98
N ILE A 141 -4.07 -7.77 -12.00
CA ILE A 141 -5.06 -8.83 -11.79
C ILE A 141 -6.42 -8.24 -11.40
N ILE A 142 -6.45 -7.32 -10.44
CA ILE A 142 -7.71 -6.69 -9.98
C ILE A 142 -8.34 -5.87 -11.11
N VAL A 143 -7.55 -5.11 -11.87
CA VAL A 143 -8.02 -4.35 -13.03
C VAL A 143 -8.64 -5.28 -14.07
N ALA A 144 -7.96 -6.37 -14.44
CA ALA A 144 -8.50 -7.36 -15.36
C ALA A 144 -9.81 -7.98 -14.87
N GLN A 145 -9.89 -8.32 -13.57
CA GLN A 145 -11.10 -8.85 -12.94
C GLN A 145 -12.26 -7.85 -12.99
N LEU A 146 -12.02 -6.58 -12.67
CA LEU A 146 -13.03 -5.52 -12.70
C LEU A 146 -13.56 -5.30 -14.13
N LEU A 147 -12.67 -5.20 -15.11
CA LEU A 147 -13.05 -5.05 -16.52
C LEU A 147 -13.83 -6.27 -17.05
N TYR A 148 -13.43 -7.48 -16.67
CA TYR A 148 -14.17 -8.70 -17.02
C TYR A 148 -15.58 -8.69 -16.42
N LEU A 149 -15.71 -8.36 -15.13
CA LEU A 149 -17.01 -8.34 -14.45
C LEU A 149 -17.94 -7.24 -14.99
N ASP A 150 -17.38 -6.09 -15.38
CA ASP A 150 -18.11 -5.03 -16.10
C ASP A 150 -18.60 -5.50 -17.47
N ALA A 151 -17.76 -6.23 -18.21
CA ALA A 151 -18.14 -6.81 -19.49
C ALA A 151 -19.30 -7.79 -19.28
N VAL A 152 -19.13 -8.81 -18.43
CA VAL A 152 -20.10 -9.92 -18.23
C VAL A 152 -21.49 -9.44 -17.80
N ASP A 153 -21.57 -8.57 -16.80
CA ASP A 153 -22.85 -8.01 -16.34
C ASP A 153 -22.62 -6.63 -15.72
N PRO A 154 -22.86 -5.54 -16.48
CA PRO A 154 -22.58 -4.19 -16.01
C PRO A 154 -23.58 -3.66 -14.98
N ASN A 155 -24.69 -4.37 -14.75
CA ASN A 155 -25.76 -3.90 -13.85
C ASN A 155 -25.67 -4.51 -12.45
N LYS A 156 -24.77 -5.49 -12.26
CA LYS A 156 -24.67 -6.23 -11.01
C LYS A 156 -23.43 -5.82 -10.23
N ASP A 157 -23.63 -5.49 -8.96
CA ASP A 157 -22.57 -5.10 -8.04
C ASP A 157 -21.39 -6.09 -8.00
N ILE A 158 -20.22 -5.55 -7.69
CA ILE A 158 -18.99 -6.29 -7.41
C ILE A 158 -18.66 -6.10 -5.92
N VAL A 159 -18.23 -7.15 -5.24
CA VAL A 159 -17.78 -7.07 -3.84
C VAL A 159 -16.27 -7.27 -3.78
N MET A 160 -15.55 -6.24 -3.33
CA MET A 160 -14.11 -6.28 -3.11
C MET A 160 -13.79 -6.40 -1.63
N TYR A 161 -13.22 -7.55 -1.24
CA TYR A 161 -12.67 -7.74 0.10
C TYR A 161 -11.25 -7.17 0.20
N VAL A 162 -11.03 -6.28 1.16
CA VAL A 162 -9.75 -5.59 1.38
C VAL A 162 -9.10 -6.11 2.65
N ASN A 163 -7.93 -6.70 2.50
CA ASN A 163 -7.01 -7.09 3.57
C ASN A 163 -5.58 -6.75 3.15
N SER A 164 -5.22 -5.48 3.22
CA SER A 164 -3.96 -4.97 2.68
C SER A 164 -3.28 -4.00 3.65
N PRO A 165 -1.95 -4.13 3.84
CA PRO A 165 -1.14 -3.14 4.53
C PRO A 165 -0.86 -1.88 3.67
N GLY A 166 -1.35 -1.83 2.43
CA GLY A 166 -1.01 -0.80 1.45
C GLY A 166 0.12 -1.24 0.52
N GLY A 167 0.77 -0.29 -0.15
CA GLY A 167 1.82 -0.57 -1.11
C GLY A 167 2.02 0.58 -2.11
N SER A 168 2.32 0.24 -3.36
CA SER A 168 2.56 1.20 -4.44
C SER A 168 1.36 2.12 -4.68
N VAL A 169 1.61 3.43 -4.69
CA VAL A 169 0.58 4.46 -4.95
C VAL A 169 0.06 4.33 -6.37
N THR A 170 0.95 4.17 -7.37
CA THR A 170 0.56 4.07 -8.77
C THR A 170 -0.26 2.81 -9.05
N ALA A 171 0.13 1.67 -8.48
CA ALA A 171 -0.64 0.43 -8.56
C ALA A 171 -2.04 0.58 -7.94
N GLY A 172 -2.13 1.21 -6.76
CA GLY A 172 -3.40 1.50 -6.12
C GLY A 172 -4.28 2.47 -6.92
N MET A 173 -3.68 3.48 -7.55
CA MET A 173 -4.40 4.42 -8.41
C MET A 173 -4.97 3.74 -9.67
N ALA A 174 -4.28 2.75 -10.24
CA ALA A 174 -4.81 1.97 -11.37
C ALA A 174 -6.09 1.20 -11.01
N ILE A 175 -6.11 0.58 -9.82
CA ILE A 175 -7.31 -0.08 -9.29
C ILE A 175 -8.43 0.95 -9.07
N PHE A 176 -8.11 2.05 -8.41
CA PHE A 176 -9.05 3.12 -8.08
C PHE A 176 -9.73 3.71 -9.32
N ASP A 177 -8.95 4.08 -10.34
CA ASP A 177 -9.50 4.65 -11.57
C ASP A 177 -10.33 3.62 -12.32
N THR A 178 -9.96 2.34 -12.27
CA THR A 178 -10.77 1.25 -12.84
C THR A 178 -12.10 1.08 -12.10
N MET A 179 -12.11 1.12 -10.77
CA MET A 179 -13.36 1.08 -9.98
C MET A 179 -14.32 2.22 -10.37
N ARG A 180 -13.79 3.39 -10.75
CA ARG A 180 -14.59 4.54 -11.23
C ARG A 180 -14.94 4.47 -12.71
N HIS A 181 -14.17 3.73 -13.50
CA HIS A 181 -14.36 3.59 -14.93
C HIS A 181 -15.48 2.62 -15.29
N ILE A 182 -15.60 1.53 -14.54
CA ILE A 182 -16.60 0.48 -14.78
C ILE A 182 -18.02 0.93 -14.40
N ARG A 183 -19.03 0.25 -14.95
CA ARG A 183 -20.45 0.56 -14.73
C ARG A 183 -21.01 -0.03 -13.43
N PRO A 184 -20.64 -1.26 -13.01
CA PRO A 184 -21.07 -1.79 -11.72
C PRO A 184 -20.65 -0.94 -10.54
N ASP A 185 -21.50 -0.89 -9.51
CA ASP A 185 -21.07 -0.45 -8.20
C ASP A 185 -20.05 -1.42 -7.60
N VAL A 186 -19.03 -0.88 -6.95
CA VAL A 186 -18.03 -1.67 -6.22
C VAL A 186 -18.25 -1.49 -4.73
N SER A 187 -18.80 -2.52 -4.08
CA SER A 187 -18.87 -2.60 -2.62
C SER A 187 -17.52 -3.02 -2.07
N THR A 188 -17.06 -2.36 -1.01
CA THR A 188 -15.78 -2.67 -0.38
C THR A 188 -16.00 -3.18 1.04
N VAL A 189 -15.26 -4.22 1.44
CA VAL A 189 -15.37 -4.81 2.77
C VAL A 189 -13.98 -5.02 3.36
N CYS A 190 -13.67 -4.29 4.42
CA CYS A 190 -12.43 -4.51 5.17
C CYS A 190 -12.52 -5.76 6.04
N VAL A 191 -11.55 -6.66 5.87
CA VAL A 191 -11.37 -7.87 6.68
C VAL A 191 -9.94 -7.92 7.19
N GLY A 192 -9.74 -7.75 8.49
CA GLY A 192 -8.40 -7.70 9.08
C GLY A 192 -7.81 -6.30 9.03
N LEU A 193 -7.04 -5.97 7.99
CA LEU A 193 -6.35 -4.67 7.88
C LEU A 193 -6.66 -3.97 6.56
N ALA A 194 -6.98 -2.69 6.61
CA ALA A 194 -6.91 -1.81 5.44
C ALA A 194 -6.06 -0.60 5.83
N ALA A 195 -4.80 -0.59 5.42
CA ALA A 195 -3.85 0.47 5.76
C ALA A 195 -3.32 1.17 4.50
N SER A 196 -3.00 2.46 4.58
CA SER A 196 -2.41 3.24 3.49
C SER A 196 -3.25 3.10 2.21
N MET A 197 -2.67 2.62 1.09
CA MET A 197 -3.44 2.37 -0.13
C MET A 197 -4.59 1.36 0.03
N GLY A 198 -4.51 0.44 0.98
CA GLY A 198 -5.64 -0.44 1.32
C GLY A 198 -6.81 0.35 1.93
N ALA A 199 -6.54 1.31 2.82
CA ALA A 199 -7.56 2.20 3.39
C ALA A 199 -8.16 3.13 2.33
N PHE A 200 -7.31 3.64 1.43
CA PHE A 200 -7.75 4.45 0.30
C PHE A 200 -8.72 3.69 -0.59
N LEU A 201 -8.34 2.49 -1.06
CA LEU A 201 -9.18 1.64 -1.91
C LEU A 201 -10.47 1.21 -1.20
N LEU A 202 -10.42 0.94 0.11
CA LEU A 202 -11.61 0.71 0.92
C LEU A 202 -12.56 1.90 0.86
N SER A 203 -12.05 3.11 1.08
CA SER A 203 -12.86 4.34 1.10
C SER A 203 -13.44 4.74 -0.26
N ALA A 204 -12.82 4.26 -1.34
CA ALA A 204 -13.19 4.51 -2.73
C ALA A 204 -14.35 3.65 -3.25
N GLY A 205 -14.83 2.68 -2.47
CA GLY A 205 -16.04 1.93 -2.82
C GLY A 205 -17.26 2.84 -3.00
N THR A 206 -18.29 2.34 -3.67
CA THR A 206 -19.53 3.09 -3.89
C THR A 206 -20.10 3.57 -2.55
N LYS A 207 -20.43 4.86 -2.45
CA LYS A 207 -21.02 5.47 -1.25
C LYS A 207 -22.28 4.71 -0.81
N GLY A 208 -22.35 4.36 0.47
CA GLY A 208 -23.39 3.52 1.06
C GLY A 208 -23.10 2.02 1.01
N LYS A 209 -22.04 1.59 0.31
CA LYS A 209 -21.63 0.19 0.11
C LYS A 209 -20.20 -0.10 0.61
N ARG A 210 -19.66 0.75 1.49
CA ARG A 210 -18.33 0.57 2.11
C ARG A 210 -18.47 0.03 3.53
N TYR A 211 -17.83 -1.10 3.82
CA TYR A 211 -18.05 -1.83 5.06
C TYR A 211 -16.76 -2.29 5.72
N SER A 212 -16.85 -2.65 6.99
CA SER A 212 -15.77 -3.31 7.72
C SER A 212 -16.30 -4.33 8.72
N LEU A 213 -15.53 -5.39 8.96
CA LEU A 213 -15.79 -6.30 10.07
C LEU A 213 -15.37 -5.67 11.41
N PRO A 214 -16.01 -6.05 12.54
CA PRO A 214 -15.90 -5.29 13.79
C PRO A 214 -14.48 -5.18 14.37
N ASN A 215 -13.65 -6.21 14.17
CA ASN A 215 -12.27 -6.26 14.68
C ASN A 215 -11.23 -5.74 13.70
N SER A 216 -11.64 -5.32 12.50
CA SER A 216 -10.69 -4.83 11.52
C SER A 216 -10.10 -3.49 11.93
N ARG A 217 -8.86 -3.24 11.50
CA ARG A 217 -8.16 -1.99 11.70
C ARG A 217 -8.00 -1.26 10.38
N ILE A 218 -8.25 0.04 10.41
CA ILE A 218 -8.08 0.92 9.25
C ILE A 218 -7.03 1.96 9.60
N MET A 219 -6.08 2.21 8.71
CA MET A 219 -5.00 3.16 8.95
C MET A 219 -4.78 4.04 7.74
N ILE A 220 -4.73 5.35 7.96
CA ILE A 220 -4.36 6.33 6.93
C ILE A 220 -3.07 7.03 7.33
N HIS A 221 -2.26 7.37 6.33
CA HIS A 221 -1.05 8.18 6.49
C HIS A 221 -0.67 8.82 5.14
N GLN A 222 0.30 9.71 5.15
CA GLN A 222 0.87 10.30 3.95
C GLN A 222 1.65 9.25 3.15
N PRO A 223 1.74 9.39 1.81
CA PRO A 223 2.53 8.47 1.00
C PRO A 223 4.00 8.50 1.43
N LEU A 224 4.63 7.33 1.40
CA LEU A 224 6.05 7.16 1.68
C LEU A 224 6.83 7.03 0.38
N GLY A 225 8.03 7.59 0.35
CA GLY A 225 8.95 7.46 -0.77
C GLY A 225 10.35 7.97 -0.40
N GLY A 226 11.26 7.92 -1.36
CA GLY A 226 12.63 8.39 -1.20
C GLY A 226 13.16 8.92 -2.53
N ALA A 227 14.17 9.78 -2.47
CA ALA A 227 14.83 10.35 -3.64
C ALA A 227 16.35 10.28 -3.44
N GLN A 228 17.07 9.97 -4.51
CA GLN A 228 18.53 9.96 -4.56
C GLN A 228 18.95 10.43 -5.96
N GLY A 229 20.04 11.20 -6.05
CA GLY A 229 20.55 11.72 -7.32
C GLY A 229 21.12 13.12 -7.19
N GLY A 230 21.23 13.84 -8.31
CA GLY A 230 21.57 15.25 -8.30
C GLY A 230 20.45 16.10 -7.70
N GLN A 231 20.73 17.38 -7.43
CA GLN A 231 19.73 18.30 -6.87
C GLN A 231 18.44 18.32 -7.70
N SER A 232 18.54 18.39 -9.03
CA SER A 232 17.39 18.39 -9.93
C SER A 232 16.56 17.11 -9.83
N ASP A 233 17.20 15.95 -9.67
CA ASP A 233 16.50 14.66 -9.56
C ASP A 233 15.72 14.59 -8.24
N ILE A 234 16.34 15.05 -7.15
CA ILE A 234 15.70 15.13 -5.83
C ILE A 234 14.49 16.07 -5.89
N ASP A 235 14.63 17.24 -6.51
CA ASP A 235 13.55 18.21 -6.64
C ASP A 235 12.38 17.65 -7.48
N ILE A 236 12.66 16.91 -8.56
CA ILE A 236 11.62 16.26 -9.37
C ILE A 236 10.84 15.23 -8.54
N GLN A 237 11.55 14.33 -7.84
CA GLN A 237 10.93 13.28 -7.04
C GLN A 237 10.15 13.83 -5.84
N ALA A 238 10.65 14.88 -5.20
CA ALA A 238 9.94 15.56 -4.12
C ALA A 238 8.62 16.18 -4.61
N ASN A 239 8.62 16.80 -5.79
CA ASN A 239 7.41 17.36 -6.38
C ASN A 239 6.38 16.26 -6.73
N GLU A 240 6.83 15.11 -7.24
CA GLU A 240 5.94 13.98 -7.51
C GLU A 240 5.31 13.41 -6.21
N MET A 241 6.08 13.32 -5.14
CA MET A 241 5.56 12.91 -3.83
C MET A 241 4.51 13.89 -3.28
N LEU A 242 4.73 15.20 -3.46
CA LEU A 242 3.75 16.23 -3.11
C LEU A 242 2.48 16.10 -3.96
N HIS A 243 2.63 15.78 -5.25
CA HIS A 243 1.50 15.52 -6.14
C HIS A 243 0.66 14.33 -5.68
N HIS A 244 1.29 13.19 -5.39
CA HIS A 244 0.61 12.02 -4.83
C HIS A 244 -0.11 12.34 -3.52
N LYS A 245 0.56 13.04 -2.58
CA LYS A 245 -0.04 13.45 -1.31
C LYS A 245 -1.29 14.31 -1.52
N ALA A 246 -1.21 15.32 -2.39
CA ALA A 246 -2.32 16.20 -2.67
C ALA A 246 -3.52 15.44 -3.29
N ASN A 247 -3.27 14.56 -4.26
CA ASN A 247 -4.32 13.77 -4.91
C ASN A 247 -5.00 12.81 -3.93
N LEU A 248 -4.21 12.01 -3.20
CA LEU A 248 -4.75 11.03 -2.24
C LEU A 248 -5.57 11.73 -1.15
N ASN A 249 -5.06 12.82 -0.59
CA ASN A 249 -5.77 13.55 0.45
C ASN A 249 -7.03 14.25 -0.08
N GLY A 250 -7.01 14.74 -1.32
CA GLY A 250 -8.19 15.28 -1.99
C GLY A 250 -9.31 14.25 -2.14
N TYR A 251 -8.98 13.04 -2.60
CA TYR A 251 -9.95 11.96 -2.72
C TYR A 251 -10.43 11.41 -1.37
N LEU A 252 -9.54 11.29 -0.37
CA LEU A 252 -9.94 10.93 0.99
C LEU A 252 -10.92 11.96 1.57
N ALA A 253 -10.65 13.27 1.40
CA ALA A 253 -11.57 14.33 1.82
C ALA A 253 -12.94 14.17 1.13
N TYR A 254 -12.94 13.94 -0.18
CA TYR A 254 -14.17 13.71 -0.95
C TYR A 254 -14.96 12.46 -0.48
N HIS A 255 -14.28 11.33 -0.27
CA HIS A 255 -14.91 10.08 0.15
C HIS A 255 -15.43 10.12 1.59
N THR A 256 -14.74 10.83 2.48
CA THR A 256 -15.07 10.89 3.90
C THR A 256 -16.03 12.04 4.25
N GLY A 257 -16.03 13.11 3.45
CA GLY A 257 -16.71 14.35 3.78
C GLY A 257 -15.96 15.22 4.80
N GLN A 258 -14.74 14.82 5.21
CA GLN A 258 -13.87 15.65 6.05
C GLN A 258 -13.26 16.79 5.23
N THR A 259 -12.86 17.88 5.89
CA THR A 259 -12.13 18.95 5.20
C THR A 259 -10.73 18.49 4.81
N LEU A 260 -10.18 19.07 3.75
CA LEU A 260 -8.84 18.75 3.29
C LEU A 260 -7.78 19.06 4.36
N GLU A 261 -7.97 20.12 5.15
CA GLU A 261 -7.09 20.48 6.27
C GLU A 261 -7.07 19.38 7.32
N LYS A 262 -8.23 18.81 7.66
CA LYS A 262 -8.34 17.72 8.62
C LYS A 262 -7.69 16.45 8.09
N ILE A 263 -7.92 16.09 6.83
CA ILE A 263 -7.23 14.94 6.21
C ILE A 263 -5.72 15.15 6.20
N ASN A 264 -5.23 16.34 5.85
CA ASN A 264 -3.80 16.65 5.85
C ASN A 264 -3.17 16.50 7.24
N GLN A 265 -3.89 16.90 8.29
CA GLN A 265 -3.44 16.76 9.67
C GLN A 265 -3.45 15.28 10.12
N ASP A 266 -4.57 14.60 9.89
CA ASP A 266 -4.77 13.22 10.35
C ASP A 266 -3.94 12.21 9.54
N THR A 267 -3.47 12.56 8.33
CA THR A 267 -2.55 11.73 7.53
C THR A 267 -1.07 12.07 7.74
N ASP A 268 -0.71 13.11 8.52
CA ASP A 268 0.71 13.45 8.69
C ASP A 268 1.51 12.32 9.38
N ARG A 269 0.87 11.53 10.21
CA ARG A 269 1.42 10.32 10.83
C ARG A 269 0.43 9.17 10.71
N ASP A 270 0.89 7.97 11.05
CA ASP A 270 0.02 6.80 11.09
C ASP A 270 -1.17 7.04 12.03
N TYR A 271 -2.37 7.06 11.45
CA TYR A 271 -3.61 7.29 12.17
C TYR A 271 -4.49 6.05 12.08
N PHE A 272 -4.49 5.26 13.16
CA PHE A 272 -5.23 4.01 13.24
C PHE A 272 -6.63 4.19 13.83
N MET A 273 -7.59 3.55 13.20
CA MET A 273 -9.00 3.54 13.58
C MET A 273 -9.51 2.10 13.70
N SER A 274 -10.42 1.88 14.64
CA SER A 274 -11.33 0.73 14.67
C SER A 274 -12.37 0.87 13.56
N ALA A 275 -13.08 -0.22 13.25
CA ALA A 275 -14.18 -0.18 12.31
C ALA A 275 -15.25 0.88 12.67
N LYS A 276 -15.54 1.06 13.97
CA LYS A 276 -16.49 2.09 14.42
C LYS A 276 -15.94 3.50 14.20
N GLU A 277 -14.70 3.76 14.62
CA GLU A 277 -14.06 5.07 14.42
C GLU A 277 -13.96 5.42 12.93
N ALA A 278 -13.60 4.45 12.08
CA ALA A 278 -13.50 4.66 10.64
C ALA A 278 -14.86 4.97 9.98
N ARG A 279 -15.95 4.37 10.48
CA ARG A 279 -17.31 4.72 10.05
C ARG A 279 -17.65 6.15 10.46
N ASP A 280 -17.42 6.50 11.72
CA ASP A 280 -17.73 7.83 12.24
C ASP A 280 -16.85 8.90 11.57
N TYR A 281 -15.64 8.54 11.13
CA TYR A 281 -14.73 9.37 10.33
C TYR A 281 -15.18 9.52 8.85
N GLY A 282 -16.00 8.59 8.34
CA GLY A 282 -16.52 8.60 6.97
C GLY A 282 -15.75 7.73 5.96
N LEU A 283 -14.76 6.96 6.40
CA LEU A 283 -14.00 6.04 5.52
C LEU A 283 -14.83 4.84 5.07
N ILE A 284 -15.82 4.45 5.88
CA ILE A 284 -16.77 3.39 5.58
C ILE A 284 -18.19 3.83 5.98
N ASP A 285 -19.20 3.15 5.47
CA ASP A 285 -20.60 3.44 5.72
C ASP A 285 -21.21 2.54 6.82
N GLY A 286 -20.66 1.34 7.03
CA GLY A 286 -21.21 0.40 8.02
C GLY A 286 -20.22 -0.60 8.60
N VAL A 287 -20.53 -1.08 9.81
CA VAL A 287 -19.82 -2.18 10.46
C VAL A 287 -20.72 -3.42 10.43
N ILE A 288 -20.26 -4.50 9.83
CA ILE A 288 -21.03 -5.73 9.67
C ILE A 288 -20.91 -6.56 10.95
N THR A 289 -21.90 -6.46 11.84
CA THR A 289 -21.97 -7.26 13.09
C THR A 289 -22.78 -8.54 12.94
N ASN A 290 -23.71 -8.58 11.98
CA ASN A 290 -24.49 -9.76 11.63
C ASN A 290 -24.61 -9.87 10.10
N PRO A 291 -24.01 -10.90 9.47
CA PRO A 291 -23.97 -11.04 8.02
C PRO A 291 -25.37 -11.19 7.40
N LEU A 292 -26.35 -11.75 8.12
CA LEU A 292 -27.71 -11.93 7.62
C LEU A 292 -28.47 -10.62 7.38
N LYS A 293 -28.01 -9.51 7.98
CA LYS A 293 -28.58 -8.17 7.78
C LYS A 293 -27.82 -7.32 6.77
N ALA A 294 -26.55 -7.64 6.51
CA ALA A 294 -25.66 -6.79 5.72
C ALA A 294 -25.74 -7.02 4.20
N PHE A 295 -26.15 -8.21 3.76
CA PHE A 295 -26.28 -8.56 2.33
C PHE A 295 -27.72 -8.56 1.82
N GLN A 296 -28.67 -7.98 2.57
CA GLN A 296 -29.98 -7.70 2.00
C GLN A 296 -29.83 -6.51 1.03
N PRO A 297 -30.29 -6.61 -0.23
CA PRO A 297 -30.33 -5.46 -1.10
C PRO A 297 -31.11 -4.35 -0.40
N LEU A 298 -30.52 -3.15 -0.31
CA LEU A 298 -31.20 -1.97 0.21
C LEU A 298 -32.57 -1.90 -0.48
N ALA A 299 -33.64 -1.98 0.31
CA ALA A 299 -35.00 -1.89 -0.21
C ALA A 299 -35.06 -0.65 -1.09
N ALA A 300 -35.47 -0.83 -2.35
CA ALA A 300 -35.67 0.27 -3.29
C ALA A 300 -36.47 1.34 -2.54
N ALA A 301 -35.92 2.55 -2.46
CA ALA A 301 -36.55 3.68 -1.79
C ALA A 301 -38.02 3.69 -2.21
N ALA A 302 -38.90 3.44 -1.23
CA ALA A 302 -40.33 3.43 -1.46
C ALA A 302 -40.67 4.73 -2.18
N ALA A 303 -41.28 4.60 -3.36
CA ALA A 303 -41.87 5.70 -4.09
C ALA A 303 -42.87 6.38 -3.14
N ALA A 304 -42.42 7.44 -2.49
CA ALA A 304 -43.24 8.36 -1.77
C ALA A 304 -43.77 9.39 -2.79
N ASP A 305 -45.09 9.51 -2.79
CA ASP A 305 -45.90 10.55 -3.41
C ASP A 305 -45.92 10.67 -4.94
N GLN A 306 -47.06 10.26 -5.51
CA GLN A 306 -48.07 11.26 -5.92
C GLN A 306 -49.47 10.62 -5.93
N GLN A 307 -50.32 11.14 -5.03
CA GLN A 307 -51.78 11.19 -5.20
C GLN A 307 -52.14 12.24 -6.25
#